data_AF-A0A9R0TQM4-F1
#
_entry.id   AF-A0A9R0TQM4-F1
#
_cell.length_a   1.000
_cell.length_b   1.000
_cell.length_c   1.000
_cell.angle_alpha   90.00
_cell.angle_beta   90.00
_cell.angle_gamma   90.00
#
_symmetry.space_group_name_H-M   'P 1'
#
loop_
_entity.id
_entity.type
_entity.pdbx_description
1 polymer ?
#
loop_
_entity_poly.entity_id
_entity_poly.type
_entity_poly.pdbx_seq_one_letter_code
_entity_poly.pdbx_strand_id
1 'polypeptide(L)' 'MFSSMHVYVPNQIILQRNELIERSILKRLGSVEDMASAAAFLASDDSSFITAETIVVAGGTQSRL' A
#
# COMPACT_ATOMS: atom_id res chain seq x y z
N MET A 1 20.56 17.28 24.62
CA MET A 1 19.33 17.60 25.39
C MET A 1 18.11 17.44 24.47
N PHE A 2 17.88 16.25 23.92
CA PHE A 2 16.65 15.89 23.18
C PHE A 2 16.42 14.39 23.37
N SER A 3 16.20 13.98 24.62
CA SER A 3 15.86 12.60 24.93
C SER A 3 14.34 12.44 24.83
N SER A 4 13.90 11.70 23.82
CA SER A 4 12.66 10.89 23.86
C SER A 4 11.32 11.64 23.95
N MET A 5 10.90 12.30 22.86
CA MET A 5 9.49 12.64 22.67
C MET A 5 8.71 11.36 22.30
N HIS A 6 8.09 10.70 23.27
CA HIS A 6 7.16 9.61 23.00
C HIS A 6 5.88 10.20 22.40
N VAL A 7 5.71 10.05 21.08
CA VAL A 7 4.46 10.38 20.41
C VAL A 7 3.38 9.42 20.91
N TYR A 8 2.39 9.94 21.64
CA TYR A 8 1.24 9.16 22.07
C TYR A 8 0.37 8.85 20.84
N VAL A 9 0.35 7.59 20.43
CA VAL A 9 -0.56 7.09 19.41
C VAL A 9 -1.71 6.38 20.13
N PRO A 10 -2.98 6.84 19.96
CA PRO A 10 -4.12 6.17 20.55
C PRO A 10 -4.20 4.70 20.14
N ASN A 11 -4.57 3.82 21.09
CA ASN A 11 -4.65 2.37 20.85
C ASN A 11 -5.54 2.01 19.64
N GLN A 12 -6.60 2.79 19.38
CA GLN A 12 -7.48 2.59 18.23
C GLN A 12 -6.74 2.66 16.88
N ILE A 13 -5.76 3.56 16.73
CA ILE A 13 -4.99 3.70 15.47
C ILE A 13 -4.12 2.46 15.25
N ILE A 14 -3.51 1.94 16.32
CA ILE A 14 -2.66 0.73 16.25
C ILE A 14 -3.50 -0.47 15.85
N LEU A 15 -4.69 -0.63 16.45
CA LEU A 15 -5.61 -1.72 16.13
C LEU A 15 -6.10 -1.64 14.68
N GLN A 16 -6.51 -0.46 14.22
CA GLN A 16 -6.94 -0.25 12.82
C GLN A 16 -5.81 -0.57 11.84
N ARG A 17 -4.58 -0.11 12.12
CA ARG A 17 -3.41 -0.44 11.29
C ARG A 17 -3.20 -1.94 11.20
N ASN A 18 -3.25 -2.65 12.32
CA ASN A 18 -3.03 -4.09 12.35
C ASN A 18 -4.16 -4.84 11.61
N GLU A 19 -5.40 -4.38 11.71
CA GLU A 19 -6.51 -4.94 10.96
C GLU A 19 -6.30 -4.83 9.45
N LEU A 20 -5.80 -3.69 8.95
CA LEU A 20 -5.47 -3.52 7.54
C LEU A 20 -4.35 -4.47 7.08
N ILE A 21 -3.33 -4.66 7.93
CA ILE A 21 -2.23 -5.60 7.68
C ILE A 21 -2.77 -7.04 7.62
N GLU A 22 -3.69 -7.41 8.52
CA GLU A 22 -4.24 -8.76 8.56
C GLU A 22 -5.11 -9.11 7.35
N ARG A 23 -5.83 -8.11 6.81
CA ARG A 23 -6.63 -8.26 5.59
C ARG A 23 -5.76 -8.43 4.34
N SER A 24 -4.50 -8.00 4.37
CA SER A 24 -3.54 -8.17 3.28
C SER A 24 -2.98 -9.59 3.27
N ILE A 25 -2.97 -10.25 2.11
CA ILE A 25 -2.35 -11.57 1.96
C ILE A 25 -0.84 -11.47 2.17
N LEU A 26 -0.24 -10.35 1.79
CA LEU A 26 1.19 -10.09 1.99
C LEU A 26 1.56 -9.73 3.44
N LYS A 27 0.58 -9.58 4.35
CA LYS A 27 0.78 -9.27 5.77
C LYS A 27 1.66 -8.04 6.02
N ARG A 28 1.54 -7.06 5.11
CA ARG A 28 2.15 -5.73 5.24
C ARG A 28 1.30 -4.68 4.53
N LEU A 29 1.53 -3.43 4.90
CA LEU A 29 1.06 -2.29 4.11
C LEU A 29 1.93 -2.13 2.86
N GLY A 30 1.33 -1.56 1.82
CA GLY A 30 2.06 -1.15 0.63
C GLY A 30 3.09 -0.07 0.98
N SER A 31 4.22 -0.10 0.28
CA SER A 31 5.22 0.96 0.31
C SER A 31 5.07 1.87 -0.91
N VAL A 32 5.79 3.00 -0.91
CA VAL A 32 5.78 3.92 -2.05
C VAL A 32 6.39 3.26 -3.29
N GLU A 33 7.33 2.35 -3.11
CA GLU A 33 8.00 1.59 -4.17
C GLU A 33 7.05 0.62 -4.86
N ASP A 34 6.08 0.03 -4.14
CA ASP A 34 5.05 -0.84 -4.75
C ASP A 34 4.22 -0.05 -5.77
N MET A 35 3.86 1.21 -5.44
CA MET A 35 3.09 2.08 -6.33
C MET A 35 3.95 2.59 -7.48
N ALA A 36 5.18 3.03 -7.18
CA ALA A 36 6.10 3.57 -8.18
C ALA A 36 6.44 2.54 -9.25
N SER A 37 6.64 1.27 -8.87
CA SER A 37 6.95 0.20 -9.81
C SER A 37 5.77 -0.08 -10.76
N ALA A 38 4.54 -0.11 -10.24
CA ALA A 38 3.35 -0.30 -11.07
C ALA A 38 3.11 0.89 -12.02
N ALA A 39 3.31 2.11 -11.54
CA ALA A 39 3.23 3.30 -12.38
C ALA A 39 4.32 3.30 -13.47
N ALA A 40 5.55 2.90 -13.12
CA ALA A 40 6.65 2.78 -14.08
C ALA A 40 6.36 1.73 -15.15
N PHE A 41 5.77 0.59 -14.80
CA PHE A 41 5.31 -0.41 -15.75
C PHE A 41 4.25 0.15 -16.71
N LEU A 42 3.21 0.82 -16.19
CA LEU A 42 2.16 1.43 -17.02
C LEU A 42 2.65 2.56 -17.93
N ALA A 43 3.81 3.14 -17.59
CA ALA A 43 4.46 4.19 -18.39
C ALA A 43 5.51 3.63 -19.38
N SER A 44 5.80 2.32 -19.34
CA SER A 44 6.82 1.70 -20.18
C SER A 44 6.23 1.10 -21.46
N ASP A 45 7.11 0.74 -22.40
CA ASP A 45 6.73 0.05 -23.63
C ASP A 45 6.15 -1.36 -23.37
N ASP A 46 6.43 -1.94 -22.20
CA ASP A 46 5.94 -3.27 -21.81
C ASP A 46 4.41 -3.28 -21.63
N SER A 47 3.80 -2.13 -21.38
CA SER A 47 2.35 -1.97 -21.28
C SER A 47 1.72 -1.39 -22.57
N SER A 48 2.40 -1.44 -23.71
CA SER A 48 1.96 -0.80 -24.98
C SER A 48 0.59 -1.24 -25.50
N PHE A 49 0.06 -2.37 -25.03
CA PHE A 49 -1.27 -2.86 -25.41
C PHE A 49 -2.31 -2.76 -24.27
N ILE A 50 -1.97 -2.13 -23.15
CA ILE A 50 -2.86 -1.89 -22.01
C ILE A 50 -3.34 -0.45 -22.08
N THR A 51 -4.65 -0.25 -22.23
CA THR A 51 -5.29 1.07 -22.23
C THR A 51 -6.67 0.99 -21.60
N ALA A 52 -7.12 2.09 -20.98
CA ALA A 52 -8.41 2.20 -20.29
C ALA A 52 -8.67 1.10 -19.23
N GLU A 53 -7.62 0.56 -18.64
CA GLU A 53 -7.67 -0.52 -17.66
C GLU A 53 -7.28 -0.03 -16.26
N THR A 54 -7.77 -0.70 -15.21
CA THR A 54 -7.38 -0.38 -13.83
C THR A 54 -6.62 -1.53 -13.19
N ILE A 55 -5.34 -1.32 -12.89
CA ILE A 55 -4.52 -2.31 -12.17
C ILE A 55 -4.56 -2.06 -10.66
N VAL A 56 -5.05 -3.04 -9.91
CA VAL A 56 -5.17 -2.98 -8.45
C VAL A 56 -3.88 -3.44 -7.77
N VAL A 57 -3.13 -2.51 -7.19
CA VAL A 57 -1.91 -2.80 -6.43
C VAL A 57 -2.22 -2.79 -4.93
N ALA A 58 -2.82 -3.87 -4.42
CA ALA A 58 -3.41 -3.87 -3.08
C ALA A 58 -2.95 -5.03 -2.18
N GLY A 59 -1.84 -5.70 -2.50
CA GLY A 59 -1.25 -6.76 -1.67
C GLY A 59 -2.18 -7.95 -1.38
N GLY A 60 -3.15 -8.20 -2.27
CA GLY A 60 -4.16 -9.25 -2.11
C GLY A 60 -5.38 -8.87 -1.28
N THR A 61 -5.55 -7.59 -0.92
CA THR A 61 -6.80 -7.10 -0.33
C THR A 61 -7.90 -6.97 -1.38
N GLN A 62 -9.15 -7.15 -0.96
CA GLN A 62 -10.30 -7.04 -1.86
C GLN A 62 -10.46 -5.61 -2.37
N SER A 63 -10.50 -5.45 -3.70
CA SER A 63 -10.87 -4.20 -4.37
C SER A 63 -12.34 -4.23 -4.82
N ARG A 64 -12.90 -3.04 -5.08
CA ARG A 64 -14.29 -2.85 -5.55
C ARG A 64 -14.36 -2.29 -6.98
N LEU A 65 -13.29 -2.48 -7.75
CA LEU A 65 -13.24 -2.19 -9.17
C LEU A 65 -13.90 -3.30 -9.98
#